data_AF-A0A9D1G952-F1
#
_entry.id   AF-A0A9D1G952-F1
#
_cell.length_a   1.000
_cell.length_b   1.000
_cell.length_c   1.000
_cell.angle_alpha   90.00
_cell.angle_beta   90.00
_cell.angle_gamma   90.00
#
_symmetry.space_group_name_H-M   'P 1'
#
loop_
_entity.id
_entity.type
_entity.pdbx_description
1 polymer ?
#
loop_
_entity_poly.entity_id
_entity_poly.type
_entity_poly.pdbx_seq_one_letter_code
_entity_poly.pdbx_strand_id
1 'polypeptide(L)'
;MKKYFSLSFLFLLMGAMVTSCKGTSANQKESNVLRIYNWQDYIFEGDDENDSVIDQFIDYYYETYGERIEVEYYTFETNENMLNVLKTGKSSYDLICPSDYTIQKMIKEGMVEPLDMSLLDNYTQYASPYIKDLFENSKTVNENQEEVSWSDYSIPYMWGTMGFMYDPEMIANEEDVETWNVIWNKDYKGLSTLKDSVRDTYCAAVFYVYQDELNGYNQQYLDGEITSTEYTAKITEVMNRKDDKTIELVEEALQVAKDNIYGFEVDSGKSDIVTGKIAINFCWSGDAVYSMDCAEEESDKYLNYVVPKEGSNVWFDGWVIPKNANTKLAHEFLNFLCDPAIARLNMNEIGYTSAIAGDAILEMVKEWYQPELTDEEIAQGLENGTLYEWDLTYFFGDSVQESAIIYTEELDRQLTAQYPDEETIIKCAIMEDFGEENEKILEMWARAKSDQVPIWAWIFIGLVILGGGTMFAVNKVNKHVRNKRIQQKKQNAH
;
A
#
# COMPACT_ATOMS: atom_id res chain seq x y z
N MET A 1 63.35 19.45 41.46
CA MET A 1 62.12 19.62 42.25
C MET A 1 61.73 21.09 42.26
N LYS A 2 60.50 21.32 41.78
CA LYS A 2 59.62 22.51 41.73
C LYS A 2 60.20 23.92 41.97
N LYS A 3 60.05 24.75 40.94
CA LYS A 3 60.42 26.17 40.84
C LYS A 3 59.34 27.10 41.43
N TYR A 4 59.87 28.22 41.87
CA TYR A 4 59.31 29.38 42.55
C TYR A 4 58.45 30.33 41.69
N PHE A 5 57.63 31.10 42.42
CA PHE A 5 57.26 32.51 42.25
C PHE A 5 56.14 32.95 41.27
N SER A 6 55.11 33.51 41.92
CA SER A 6 54.11 34.49 41.50
C SER A 6 54.65 35.64 40.62
N LEU A 7 53.88 36.04 39.61
CA LEU A 7 53.75 37.46 39.24
C LEU A 7 52.43 37.75 38.50
N SER A 8 51.70 38.74 39.02
CA SER A 8 50.47 39.34 38.51
C SER A 8 50.73 40.17 37.25
N PHE A 9 49.87 40.06 36.23
CA PHE A 9 49.59 41.11 35.23
C PHE A 9 48.32 40.73 34.46
N LEU A 10 47.17 41.34 34.79
CA LEU A 10 46.35 42.10 33.83
C LEU A 10 45.11 42.64 34.54
N PHE A 11 45.06 43.96 34.60
CA PHE A 11 43.97 44.81 35.04
C PHE A 11 43.38 45.45 33.77
N LEU A 12 42.05 45.68 33.76
CA LEU A 12 41.24 46.51 32.82
C LEU A 12 41.01 45.91 31.42
N LEU A 13 39.83 45.95 30.78
CA LEU A 13 38.70 46.89 30.85
C LEU A 13 37.44 46.24 30.22
N MET A 14 36.27 46.47 30.80
CA MET A 14 34.96 46.33 30.14
C MET A 14 34.90 47.22 28.89
N GLY A 15 34.22 46.76 27.82
CA GLY A 15 33.71 47.66 26.77
C GLY A 15 33.49 46.99 25.41
N ALA A 16 32.22 46.66 25.14
CA ALA A 16 31.53 46.61 23.85
C ALA A 16 32.32 46.26 22.57
N MET A 17 31.90 45.19 21.89
CA MET A 17 31.42 45.30 20.50
C MET A 17 30.62 44.06 20.10
N VAL A 18 29.32 44.28 19.93
CA VAL A 18 28.47 43.55 19.01
C VAL A 18 29.02 43.80 17.62
N THR A 19 29.63 42.78 17.00
CA THR A 19 29.90 42.77 15.56
C THR A 19 29.70 41.36 15.03
N SER A 20 28.51 41.16 14.46
CA SER A 20 28.24 40.40 13.24
C SER A 20 29.45 39.64 12.68
N CYS A 21 29.52 38.35 12.99
CA CYS A 21 30.01 37.38 12.02
C CYS A 21 28.77 36.74 11.42
N LYS A 22 28.38 37.24 10.24
CA LYS A 22 27.65 36.47 9.24
C LYS A 22 28.29 35.08 9.19
N GLY A 23 27.60 34.10 9.75
CA GLY A 23 27.87 32.70 9.46
C GLY A 23 27.64 32.54 7.98
N THR A 24 28.72 32.50 7.23
CA THR A 24 28.76 31.91 5.89
C THR A 24 28.05 30.58 5.99
N SER A 25 26.93 30.45 5.28
CA SER A 25 26.30 29.18 4.95
C SER A 25 27.41 28.24 4.55
N ALA A 26 27.72 27.28 5.42
CA ALA A 26 28.50 26.14 4.99
C ALA A 26 27.62 25.47 3.94
N ASN A 27 28.00 25.59 2.67
CA ASN A 27 27.56 24.65 1.65
C ASN A 27 27.91 23.27 2.23
N GLN A 28 26.90 22.61 2.80
CA GLN A 28 26.94 21.17 3.00
C GLN A 28 27.23 20.63 1.61
N LYS A 29 28.42 20.07 1.44
CA LYS A 29 28.76 19.38 0.20
C LYS A 29 27.72 18.27 0.10
N GLU A 30 26.78 18.39 -0.83
CA GLU A 30 25.79 17.35 -1.10
C GLU A 30 26.56 16.02 -1.21
N SER A 31 26.10 15.02 -0.46
CA SER A 31 26.71 13.71 -0.45
C SER A 31 26.61 13.11 -1.85
N ASN A 32 27.69 12.55 -2.41
CA ASN A 32 27.62 11.78 -3.67
C ASN A 32 26.97 10.39 -3.48
N VAL A 33 26.09 10.26 -2.49
CA VAL A 33 25.41 9.01 -2.14
C VAL A 33 23.93 9.28 -2.18
N LEU A 34 23.18 8.44 -2.89
CA LEU A 34 21.72 8.39 -2.91
C LEU A 34 21.25 7.20 -2.08
N ARG A 35 20.43 7.44 -1.06
CA ARG A 35 19.87 6.38 -0.20
C ARG A 35 18.40 6.16 -0.52
N ILE A 36 18.08 4.96 -1.00
CA ILE A 36 16.72 4.59 -1.41
C ILE A 36 16.14 3.61 -0.39
N TYR A 37 14.89 3.81 0.01
CA TYR A 37 14.14 2.85 0.83
C TYR A 37 12.85 2.45 0.11
N ASN A 38 12.79 1.23 -0.44
CA ASN A 38 11.67 0.75 -1.24
C ASN A 38 11.09 -0.55 -0.67
N TRP A 39 10.02 -1.05 -1.28
CA TRP A 39 9.56 -2.43 -1.10
C TRP A 39 10.63 -3.44 -1.54
N GLN A 40 10.56 -4.64 -0.99
CA GLN A 40 11.35 -5.77 -1.46
C GLN A 40 10.85 -6.23 -2.85
N ASP A 41 11.75 -6.69 -3.72
CA ASP A 41 11.44 -7.24 -5.04
C ASP A 41 10.60 -6.28 -5.93
N TYR A 42 10.89 -4.97 -5.82
CA TYR A 42 10.10 -3.88 -6.41
C TYR A 42 10.92 -2.92 -7.26
N ILE A 43 12.01 -3.42 -7.85
CA ILE A 43 12.82 -2.76 -8.87
C ILE A 43 13.57 -3.85 -9.64
N PHE A 44 13.87 -3.62 -10.92
CA PHE A 44 14.66 -4.57 -11.71
C PHE A 44 16.10 -4.66 -11.20
N GLU A 45 16.46 -5.85 -10.70
CA GLU A 45 17.77 -6.14 -10.10
C GLU A 45 18.82 -6.62 -11.12
N GLY A 46 18.48 -6.66 -12.41
CA GLY A 46 19.36 -7.10 -13.48
C GLY A 46 19.16 -8.57 -13.86
N ASP A 47 19.57 -8.92 -15.07
CA ASP A 47 19.51 -10.29 -15.61
C ASP A 47 20.79 -10.63 -16.40
N ASP A 48 20.77 -11.72 -17.16
CA ASP A 48 21.91 -12.15 -17.97
C ASP A 48 22.23 -11.17 -19.14
N GLU A 49 21.28 -10.31 -19.53
CA GLU A 49 21.35 -9.41 -20.67
C GLU A 49 21.53 -7.94 -20.27
N ASN A 50 21.02 -7.53 -19.11
CA ASN A 50 20.92 -6.14 -18.67
C ASN A 50 21.42 -5.97 -17.24
N ASP A 51 22.19 -4.89 -17.02
CA ASP A 51 22.58 -4.46 -15.67
C ASP A 51 21.34 -3.99 -14.88
N SER A 52 21.42 -4.02 -13.55
CA SER A 52 20.34 -3.55 -12.68
C SER A 52 19.95 -2.10 -12.98
N VAL A 53 18.70 -1.70 -12.68
CA VAL A 53 18.28 -0.29 -12.83
C VAL A 53 19.17 0.66 -12.01
N ILE A 54 19.69 0.18 -10.87
CA ILE A 54 20.60 0.95 -10.03
C ILE A 54 21.96 1.17 -10.72
N ASP A 55 22.54 0.13 -11.31
CA ASP A 55 23.80 0.23 -12.04
C ASP A 55 23.65 1.10 -13.30
N GLN A 56 22.56 0.91 -14.05
CA GLN A 56 22.23 1.75 -15.20
C GLN A 56 22.12 3.23 -14.82
N PHE A 57 21.52 3.55 -13.66
CA PHE A 57 21.45 4.92 -13.17
C PHE A 57 22.82 5.50 -12.82
N ILE A 58 23.69 4.71 -12.17
CA ILE A 58 25.06 5.15 -11.81
C ILE A 58 25.86 5.49 -13.07
N ASP A 59 25.74 4.66 -14.11
CA ASP A 59 26.40 4.89 -15.39
C ASP A 59 25.79 6.09 -16.13
N TYR A 60 24.46 6.17 -16.24
CA TYR A 60 23.75 7.34 -16.78
C TYR A 60 24.20 8.66 -16.13
N TYR A 61 24.27 8.69 -14.80
CA TYR A 61 24.66 9.89 -14.07
C TYR A 61 26.12 10.27 -14.36
N TYR A 62 27.02 9.29 -14.45
CA TYR A 62 28.42 9.57 -14.81
C TYR A 62 28.58 10.04 -16.27
N GLU A 63 27.86 9.44 -17.20
CA GLU A 63 27.91 9.85 -18.60
C GLU A 63 27.36 11.27 -18.80
N THR A 64 26.31 11.61 -18.05
CA THR A 64 25.66 12.92 -18.11
C THR A 64 26.48 14.02 -17.42
N TYR A 65 27.02 13.73 -16.24
CA TYR A 65 27.61 14.76 -15.37
C TYR A 65 29.13 14.62 -15.15
N GLY A 66 29.75 13.52 -15.55
CA GLY A 66 31.18 13.25 -15.30
C GLY A 66 31.52 12.99 -13.83
N GLU A 67 30.51 12.77 -12.99
CA GLU A 67 30.61 12.59 -11.54
C GLU A 67 30.24 11.16 -11.16
N ARG A 68 30.99 10.55 -10.24
CA ARG A 68 30.63 9.25 -9.67
C ARG A 68 29.76 9.45 -8.45
N ILE A 69 28.72 8.63 -8.38
CA ILE A 69 27.80 8.51 -7.25
C ILE A 69 27.81 7.07 -6.74
N GLU A 70 27.32 6.89 -5.53
CA GLU A 70 27.01 5.61 -4.91
C GLU A 70 25.52 5.57 -4.61
N VAL A 71 24.89 4.41 -4.79
CA VAL A 71 23.49 4.20 -4.43
C VAL A 71 23.43 3.13 -3.34
N GLU A 72 22.86 3.48 -2.19
CA GLU A 72 22.57 2.54 -1.11
C GLU A 72 21.07 2.21 -1.16
N TYR A 73 20.73 0.95 -1.49
CA TYR A 73 19.34 0.49 -1.61
C TYR A 73 18.94 -0.33 -0.39
N TYR A 74 17.82 0.02 0.23
CA TYR A 74 17.27 -0.63 1.41
C TYR A 74 15.82 -1.05 1.15
N THR A 75 15.35 -2.11 1.82
CA THR A 75 14.00 -2.65 1.63
C THR A 75 13.15 -2.70 2.91
N PHE A 76 11.84 -2.53 2.76
CA PHE A 76 10.84 -2.73 3.81
C PHE A 76 9.68 -3.62 3.35
N GLU A 77 9.01 -4.25 4.32
CA GLU A 77 7.89 -5.18 4.07
C GLU A 77 6.51 -4.56 4.37
N THR A 78 6.45 -3.47 5.15
CA THR A 78 5.21 -2.78 5.49
C THR A 78 5.44 -1.28 5.65
N ASN A 79 4.42 -0.49 5.32
CA ASN A 79 4.40 0.96 5.56
C ASN A 79 4.64 1.30 7.04
N GLU A 80 4.10 0.52 7.98
CA GLU A 80 4.31 0.72 9.42
C GLU A 80 5.77 0.51 9.84
N ASN A 81 6.43 -0.53 9.32
CA ASN A 81 7.85 -0.77 9.57
C ASN A 81 8.69 0.40 9.06
N MET A 82 8.41 0.84 7.83
CA MET A 82 9.07 1.99 7.20
C MET A 82 8.90 3.27 8.03
N LEU A 83 7.67 3.64 8.38
CA LEU A 83 7.36 4.83 9.18
C LEU A 83 8.05 4.80 10.56
N ASN A 84 8.12 3.63 11.20
CA ASN A 84 8.81 3.48 12.48
C ASN A 84 10.31 3.75 12.36
N VAL A 85 10.96 3.27 11.29
CA VAL A 85 12.38 3.55 11.02
C VAL A 85 12.61 5.05 10.87
N LEU A 86 11.80 5.73 10.05
CA LEU A 86 11.89 7.18 9.85
C LEU A 86 11.73 7.97 11.14
N LYS A 87 10.74 7.61 11.97
CA LYS A 87 10.46 8.28 13.25
C LYS A 87 11.59 8.13 14.27
N THR A 88 12.41 7.07 14.18
CA THR A 88 13.57 6.93 15.06
C THR A 88 14.68 7.95 14.77
N GLY A 89 14.71 8.52 13.56
CA GLY A 89 15.73 9.47 13.11
C GLY A 89 17.15 8.90 13.06
N LYS A 90 17.31 7.57 13.14
CA LYS A 90 18.62 6.89 13.14
C LYS A 90 19.15 6.61 11.73
N SER A 91 18.26 6.58 10.75
CA SER A 91 18.57 6.41 9.33
C SER A 91 18.02 7.60 8.56
N SER A 92 18.76 8.08 7.56
CA SER A 92 18.33 9.13 6.64
C SER A 92 18.26 8.53 5.23
N TYR A 93 17.14 8.73 4.56
CA TYR A 93 16.90 8.28 3.18
C TYR A 93 16.59 9.50 2.32
N ASP A 94 16.96 9.40 1.04
CA ASP A 94 16.77 10.45 0.06
C ASP A 94 15.51 10.22 -0.80
N LEU A 95 15.10 8.95 -0.94
CA LEU A 95 13.87 8.54 -1.62
C LEU A 95 13.19 7.39 -0.89
N ILE A 96 11.86 7.42 -0.86
CA ILE A 96 11.02 6.37 -0.30
C ILE A 96 9.82 6.17 -1.23
N CYS A 97 9.39 4.93 -1.46
CA CYS A 97 8.18 4.62 -2.24
C CYS A 97 7.05 4.07 -1.35
N PRO A 98 6.37 4.91 -0.54
CA PRO A 98 5.21 4.49 0.24
C PRO A 98 3.94 4.30 -0.61
N SER A 99 2.95 3.64 -0.03
CA SER A 99 1.59 3.58 -0.60
C SER A 99 0.79 4.87 -0.33
N ASP A 100 -0.25 5.07 -1.13
CA ASP A 100 -1.19 6.20 -1.15
C ASP A 100 -1.54 6.84 0.23
N TYR A 101 -2.01 6.07 1.21
CA TYR A 101 -2.38 6.58 2.53
C TYR A 101 -1.16 7.02 3.35
N THR A 102 0.00 6.41 3.09
CA THR A 102 1.25 6.77 3.75
C THR A 102 1.85 8.03 3.13
N ILE A 103 1.70 8.25 1.82
CA ILE A 103 1.98 9.55 1.17
C ILE A 103 1.19 10.66 1.86
N GLN A 104 -0.13 10.50 2.00
CA GLN A 104 -0.99 11.47 2.69
C GLN A 104 -0.49 11.78 4.10
N LYS A 105 -0.17 10.73 4.86
CA LYS A 105 0.30 10.84 6.24
C LYS A 105 1.65 11.55 6.32
N MET A 106 2.58 11.23 5.43
CA MET A 106 3.90 11.84 5.39
C MET A 106 3.84 13.32 5.02
N ILE A 107 2.95 13.72 4.09
CA ILE A 107 2.69 15.13 3.77
C ILE A 107 2.12 15.85 5.00
N LYS A 108 1.09 15.29 5.63
CA LYS A 108 0.42 15.87 6.80
C LYS A 108 1.32 16.01 8.02
N GLU A 109 2.20 15.04 8.25
CA GLU A 109 3.19 15.07 9.34
C GLU A 109 4.43 15.93 8.98
N GLY A 110 4.47 16.53 7.77
CA GLY A 110 5.58 17.35 7.31
C GLY A 110 6.89 16.57 7.22
N MET A 111 6.82 15.31 6.78
CA MET A 111 7.96 14.39 6.67
C MET A 111 8.64 14.43 5.31
N VAL A 112 8.05 15.10 4.32
CA VAL A 112 8.51 15.14 2.92
C VAL A 112 8.81 16.57 2.46
N GLU A 113 9.67 16.70 1.46
CA GLU A 113 9.96 17.93 0.73
C GLU A 113 9.06 18.00 -0.52
N PRO A 114 8.63 19.20 -0.95
CA PRO A 114 7.95 19.38 -2.23
C PRO A 114 8.90 19.08 -3.40
N LEU A 115 8.33 18.58 -4.49
CA LEU A 115 9.04 18.26 -5.72
C LEU A 115 9.32 19.51 -6.55
N ASP A 116 10.47 19.53 -7.23
CA ASP A 116 10.75 20.47 -8.31
C ASP A 116 10.42 19.80 -9.65
N MET A 117 9.17 20.03 -10.10
CA MET A 117 8.67 19.47 -11.36
C MET A 117 9.46 19.93 -12.59
N SER A 118 10.26 21.00 -12.49
CA SER A 118 11.13 21.43 -13.60
C SER A 118 12.34 20.53 -13.83
N LEU A 119 12.60 19.58 -12.93
CA LEU A 119 13.65 18.56 -13.04
C LEU A 119 13.09 17.19 -13.47
N LEU A 120 11.79 17.11 -13.78
CA LEU A 120 11.07 15.87 -14.04
C LEU A 120 10.43 15.89 -15.43
N ASP A 121 11.26 16.13 -16.44
CA ASP A 121 10.85 16.21 -17.85
C ASP A 121 10.23 14.89 -18.34
N ASN A 122 10.84 13.74 -17.99
CA ASN A 122 10.34 12.43 -18.38
C ASN A 122 8.95 12.15 -17.77
N TYR A 123 8.77 12.46 -16.48
CA TYR A 123 7.45 12.34 -15.85
C TYR A 123 6.42 13.25 -16.55
N THR A 124 6.79 14.51 -16.79
CA THR A 124 5.89 15.48 -17.44
C THR A 124 5.45 15.01 -18.83
N GLN A 125 6.34 14.32 -19.56
CA GLN A 125 6.11 13.86 -20.91
C GLN A 125 5.38 12.50 -20.98
N TYR A 126 5.72 11.57 -20.10
CA TYR A 126 5.34 10.15 -20.25
C TYR A 126 4.41 9.62 -19.16
N ALA A 127 4.12 10.37 -18.10
CA ALA A 127 3.14 9.92 -17.11
C ALA A 127 1.75 9.75 -17.74
N SER A 128 1.03 8.71 -17.33
CA SER A 128 -0.35 8.49 -17.75
C SER A 128 -1.21 9.73 -17.44
N PRO A 129 -1.99 10.28 -18.40
CA PRO A 129 -2.94 11.35 -18.13
C PRO A 129 -3.95 11.00 -17.02
N TYR A 130 -4.43 9.76 -16.96
CA TYR A 130 -5.34 9.31 -15.90
C TYR A 130 -4.69 9.42 -14.52
N ILE A 131 -3.49 8.87 -14.35
CA ILE A 131 -2.80 8.87 -13.05
C ILE A 131 -2.36 10.28 -12.67
N LYS A 132 -1.89 11.06 -13.65
CA LYS A 132 -1.50 12.45 -13.43
C LYS A 132 -2.68 13.27 -12.92
N ASP A 133 -3.83 13.20 -13.60
CA ASP A 133 -5.06 13.88 -13.15
C ASP A 133 -5.47 13.42 -11.75
N LEU A 134 -5.38 12.11 -11.49
CA LEU A 134 -5.69 11.55 -10.18
C LEU A 134 -4.78 12.11 -9.07
N PHE A 135 -3.47 12.19 -9.28
CA PHE A 135 -2.51 12.74 -8.31
C PHE A 135 -2.64 14.26 -8.14
N GLU A 136 -2.96 14.98 -9.22
CA GLU A 136 -3.22 16.43 -9.18
C GLU A 136 -4.52 16.76 -8.42
N ASN A 137 -5.53 15.90 -8.53
CA ASN A 137 -6.83 16.07 -7.87
C ASN A 137 -6.92 15.42 -6.48
N SER A 138 -6.01 14.50 -6.14
CA SER A 138 -5.91 13.93 -4.79
C SER A 138 -5.32 14.96 -3.83
N LYS A 139 -6.17 15.47 -2.93
CA LYS A 139 -5.80 16.50 -1.95
C LYS A 139 -5.50 15.91 -0.57
N THR A 140 -4.62 16.58 0.15
CA THR A 140 -4.41 16.38 1.59
C THR A 140 -4.05 17.73 2.23
N VAL A 141 -3.74 17.75 3.52
CA VAL A 141 -3.20 18.93 4.20
C VAL A 141 -1.74 18.71 4.56
N ASN A 142 -0.91 19.74 4.42
CA ASN A 142 0.48 19.72 4.89
C ASN A 142 0.58 20.05 6.40
N GLU A 143 1.80 20.10 6.95
CA GLU A 143 2.02 20.43 8.37
C GLU A 143 1.54 21.85 8.77
N ASN A 144 1.33 22.73 7.80
CA ASN A 144 0.84 24.09 7.99
C ASN A 144 -0.69 24.20 7.85
N GLN A 145 -1.39 23.07 7.70
CA GLN A 145 -2.84 23.00 7.45
C GLN A 145 -3.29 23.63 6.12
N GLU A 146 -2.38 23.70 5.14
CA GLU A 146 -2.69 24.15 3.79
C GLU A 146 -3.09 22.93 2.94
N GLU A 147 -4.17 23.08 2.16
CA GLU A 147 -4.56 22.08 1.18
C GLU A 147 -3.54 22.02 0.06
N VAL A 148 -3.04 20.83 -0.24
CA VAL A 148 -2.00 20.56 -1.24
C VAL A 148 -2.37 19.31 -2.05
N SER A 149 -1.84 19.21 -3.28
CA SER A 149 -1.98 18.02 -4.11
C SER A 149 -0.92 16.98 -3.77
N TRP A 150 -1.21 15.70 -4.04
CA TRP A 150 -0.18 14.66 -3.94
C TRP A 150 0.91 14.85 -4.99
N SER A 151 0.56 15.32 -6.18
CA SER A 151 1.50 15.68 -7.25
C SER A 151 2.56 16.71 -6.83
N ASP A 152 2.32 17.48 -5.77
CA ASP A 152 3.30 18.46 -5.25
C ASP A 152 4.44 17.77 -4.47
N TYR A 153 4.27 16.52 -4.05
CA TYR A 153 5.16 15.80 -3.12
C TYR A 153 5.52 14.37 -3.55
N SER A 154 4.77 13.78 -4.48
CA SER A 154 4.94 12.38 -4.88
C SER A 154 4.93 12.20 -6.40
N ILE A 155 5.81 11.33 -6.89
CA ILE A 155 5.78 10.80 -8.26
C ILE A 155 5.24 9.38 -8.24
N PRO A 156 4.10 9.09 -8.89
CA PRO A 156 3.53 7.75 -8.92
C PRO A 156 4.50 6.76 -9.57
N TYR A 157 4.58 5.54 -9.02
CA TYR A 157 5.46 4.48 -9.51
C TYR A 157 4.65 3.33 -10.13
N MET A 158 3.88 2.64 -9.28
CA MET A 158 3.06 1.50 -9.67
C MET A 158 1.63 1.72 -9.18
N TRP A 159 0.67 1.13 -9.89
CA TRP A 159 -0.74 1.23 -9.55
C TRP A 159 -1.48 -0.07 -9.89
N GLY A 160 -2.70 -0.15 -9.39
CA GLY A 160 -3.63 -1.20 -9.79
C GLY A 160 -4.91 -1.15 -8.99
N THR A 161 -5.63 -2.27 -9.00
CA THR A 161 -6.89 -2.43 -8.27
C THR A 161 -6.79 -3.54 -7.24
N MET A 162 -7.73 -3.57 -6.30
CA MET A 162 -7.98 -4.75 -5.49
C MET A 162 -9.21 -5.49 -6.00
N GLY A 163 -9.18 -6.82 -5.90
CA GLY A 163 -10.25 -7.65 -6.43
C GLY A 163 -10.09 -9.11 -6.04
N PHE A 164 -10.87 -9.96 -6.69
CA PHE A 164 -10.82 -11.40 -6.48
C PHE A 164 -10.15 -12.07 -7.65
N MET A 165 -8.99 -12.68 -7.40
CA MET A 165 -8.48 -13.73 -8.26
C MET A 165 -9.20 -15.04 -7.91
N TYR A 166 -9.69 -15.79 -8.88
CA TYR A 166 -10.44 -17.02 -8.64
C TYR A 166 -10.16 -18.12 -9.67
N ASP A 167 -10.37 -19.37 -9.24
CA ASP A 167 -10.33 -20.54 -10.12
C ASP A 167 -11.75 -20.82 -10.64
N PRO A 168 -12.06 -20.56 -11.93
CA PRO A 168 -13.40 -20.72 -12.49
C PRO A 168 -13.91 -22.17 -12.40
N GLU A 169 -13.02 -23.18 -12.33
CA GLU A 169 -13.44 -24.58 -12.15
C GLU A 169 -13.93 -24.88 -10.72
N MET A 170 -13.58 -24.02 -9.76
CA MET A 170 -13.99 -24.13 -8.35
C MET A 170 -15.16 -23.20 -7.99
N ILE A 171 -15.63 -22.36 -8.91
CA ILE A 171 -16.76 -21.46 -8.72
C ILE A 171 -18.06 -22.09 -9.23
N ALA A 172 -19.12 -22.04 -8.42
CA ALA A 172 -20.40 -22.62 -8.77
C ALA A 172 -21.25 -21.71 -9.67
N ASN A 173 -21.14 -20.39 -9.44
CA ASN A 173 -21.77 -19.34 -10.23
C ASN A 173 -20.84 -18.13 -10.29
N GLU A 174 -20.45 -17.70 -11.49
CA GLU A 174 -19.52 -16.58 -11.68
C GLU A 174 -20.06 -15.26 -11.09
N GLU A 175 -21.39 -15.07 -11.07
CA GLU A 175 -22.01 -13.89 -10.41
C GLU A 175 -21.67 -13.80 -8.91
N ASP A 176 -21.28 -14.92 -8.27
CA ASP A 176 -20.89 -14.90 -6.86
C ASP A 176 -19.58 -14.13 -6.65
N VAL A 177 -18.60 -14.26 -7.55
CA VAL A 177 -17.29 -13.59 -7.42
C VAL A 177 -17.32 -12.13 -7.88
N GLU A 178 -18.35 -11.71 -8.60
CA GLU A 178 -18.56 -10.31 -8.98
C GLU A 178 -18.97 -9.40 -7.81
N THR A 179 -19.16 -9.96 -6.61
CA THR A 179 -19.62 -9.22 -5.42
C THR A 179 -18.76 -9.52 -4.20
N TRP A 180 -18.57 -8.50 -3.34
CA TRP A 180 -17.92 -8.68 -2.04
C TRP A 180 -18.57 -9.75 -1.17
N ASN A 181 -19.85 -10.05 -1.39
CA ASN A 181 -20.57 -11.09 -0.66
C ASN A 181 -19.92 -12.49 -0.79
N VAL A 182 -19.08 -12.74 -1.81
CA VAL A 182 -18.39 -14.02 -2.01
C VAL A 182 -17.61 -14.48 -0.77
N ILE A 183 -16.97 -13.53 -0.09
CA ILE A 183 -16.16 -13.81 1.12
C ILE A 183 -17.02 -14.30 2.29
N TRP A 184 -18.28 -13.86 2.35
CA TRP A 184 -19.25 -14.24 3.38
C TRP A 184 -20.21 -15.37 2.95
N ASN A 185 -20.14 -15.80 1.69
CA ASN A 185 -20.95 -16.89 1.17
C ASN A 185 -20.44 -18.23 1.71
N LYS A 186 -21.34 -19.01 2.32
CA LYS A 186 -21.03 -20.29 2.96
C LYS A 186 -20.71 -21.41 1.98
N ASP A 187 -21.09 -21.25 0.72
CA ASP A 187 -20.77 -22.22 -0.34
C ASP A 187 -19.25 -22.25 -0.61
N TYR A 188 -18.55 -21.14 -0.34
CA TYR A 188 -17.09 -21.02 -0.45
C TYR A 188 -16.37 -21.10 0.90
N LYS A 189 -17.01 -21.71 1.92
CA LYS A 189 -16.41 -21.82 3.26
C LYS A 189 -15.08 -22.57 3.23
N GLY A 190 -14.02 -21.91 3.70
CA GLY A 190 -12.66 -22.41 3.78
C GLY A 190 -11.93 -22.38 2.43
N LEU A 191 -12.48 -21.71 1.42
CA LEU A 191 -11.93 -21.64 0.07
C LEU A 191 -11.59 -20.21 -0.37
N SER A 192 -11.76 -19.21 0.49
CA SER A 192 -11.42 -17.81 0.20
C SER A 192 -10.37 -17.24 1.17
N THR A 193 -9.64 -16.22 0.78
CA THR A 193 -8.70 -15.50 1.68
C THR A 193 -9.04 -14.01 1.75
N LEU A 194 -8.58 -13.37 2.83
CA LEU A 194 -8.51 -11.91 2.98
C LEU A 194 -7.09 -11.50 3.33
N LYS A 195 -6.71 -10.25 3.05
CA LYS A 195 -5.38 -9.74 3.40
C LYS A 195 -5.20 -9.61 4.92
N ASP A 196 -4.06 -10.03 5.48
CA ASP A 196 -3.64 -9.69 6.85
C ASP A 196 -3.09 -8.27 6.91
N SER A 197 -3.92 -7.33 6.45
CA SER A 197 -3.67 -5.91 6.36
C SER A 197 -4.93 -5.19 6.83
N VAL A 198 -4.78 -4.32 7.82
CA VAL A 198 -5.93 -3.64 8.44
C VAL A 198 -6.65 -2.78 7.43
N ARG A 199 -5.91 -2.09 6.56
CA ARG A 199 -6.47 -1.15 5.58
C ARG A 199 -7.29 -1.89 4.53
N ASP A 200 -6.66 -2.88 3.89
CA ASP A 200 -7.25 -3.67 2.81
C ASP A 200 -8.51 -4.42 3.26
N THR A 201 -8.42 -5.09 4.41
CA THR A 201 -9.54 -5.88 4.93
C THR A 201 -10.64 -5.01 5.52
N TYR A 202 -10.30 -3.85 6.12
CA TYR A 202 -11.32 -2.89 6.53
C TYR A 202 -12.11 -2.37 5.33
N CYS A 203 -11.40 -1.99 4.25
CA CYS A 203 -11.99 -1.55 3.00
C CYS A 203 -12.95 -2.62 2.43
N ALA A 204 -12.49 -3.87 2.29
CA ALA A 204 -13.33 -4.98 1.84
C ALA A 204 -14.62 -5.15 2.67
N ALA A 205 -14.50 -5.05 3.99
CA ALA A 205 -15.65 -5.15 4.89
C ALA A 205 -16.61 -3.96 4.80
N VAL A 206 -16.11 -2.73 4.56
CA VAL A 206 -16.95 -1.56 4.33
C VAL A 206 -17.80 -1.75 3.07
N PHE A 207 -17.19 -2.19 1.96
CA PHE A 207 -17.93 -2.49 0.73
C PHE A 207 -19.02 -3.55 0.96
N TYR A 208 -18.70 -4.62 1.71
CA TYR A 208 -19.68 -5.64 2.07
C TYR A 208 -20.84 -5.10 2.92
N VAL A 209 -20.54 -4.33 3.97
CA VAL A 209 -21.54 -3.80 4.91
C VAL A 209 -22.48 -2.80 4.23
N TYR A 210 -21.98 -1.99 3.29
CA TYR A 210 -22.74 -0.96 2.60
C TYR A 210 -23.13 -1.32 1.16
N GLN A 211 -23.07 -2.60 0.79
CA GLN A 211 -23.34 -3.08 -0.58
C GLN A 211 -24.68 -2.58 -1.14
N ASP A 212 -25.75 -2.55 -0.33
CA ASP A 212 -27.07 -2.09 -0.77
C ASP A 212 -27.07 -0.59 -1.14
N GLU A 213 -26.31 0.23 -0.39
CA GLU A 213 -26.17 1.65 -0.66
C GLU A 213 -25.34 1.89 -1.93
N LEU A 214 -24.23 1.17 -2.07
CA LEU A 214 -23.33 1.23 -3.23
C LEU A 214 -24.06 0.82 -4.52
N ASN A 215 -24.82 -0.28 -4.47
CA ASN A 215 -25.68 -0.71 -5.58
C ASN A 215 -26.74 0.35 -5.92
N GLY A 216 -27.27 1.05 -4.91
CA GLY A 216 -28.18 2.18 -5.11
C GLY A 216 -27.54 3.36 -5.84
N TYR A 217 -26.26 3.64 -5.61
CA TYR A 217 -25.52 4.67 -6.35
C TYR A 217 -25.17 4.22 -7.76
N ASN A 218 -24.80 2.95 -7.95
CA ASN A 218 -24.57 2.39 -9.28
C ASN A 218 -25.84 2.51 -10.14
N GLN A 219 -27.01 2.17 -9.58
CA GLN A 219 -28.28 2.32 -10.31
C GLN A 219 -28.57 3.79 -10.68
N GLN A 220 -28.31 4.75 -9.78
CA GLN A 220 -28.46 6.18 -10.09
C GLN A 220 -27.55 6.62 -11.24
N TYR A 221 -26.32 6.11 -11.29
CA TYR A 221 -25.38 6.37 -12.39
C TYR A 221 -25.88 5.78 -13.71
N LEU A 222 -26.29 4.49 -13.71
CA LEU A 222 -26.85 3.81 -14.89
C LEU A 222 -28.13 4.46 -15.41
N ASP A 223 -28.96 5.01 -14.51
CA ASP A 223 -30.17 5.76 -14.86
C ASP A 223 -29.89 7.20 -15.33
N GLY A 224 -28.63 7.65 -15.28
CA GLY A 224 -28.19 8.99 -15.66
C GLY A 224 -28.62 10.09 -14.68
N GLU A 225 -28.95 9.74 -13.43
CA GLU A 225 -29.32 10.69 -12.38
C GLU A 225 -28.12 11.42 -11.78
N ILE A 226 -26.95 10.77 -11.79
CA ILE A 226 -25.67 11.32 -11.35
C ILE A 226 -24.59 11.13 -12.42
N THR A 227 -23.61 12.02 -12.44
CA THR A 227 -22.43 11.92 -13.30
C THR A 227 -21.45 10.86 -12.78
N SER A 228 -20.51 10.42 -13.62
CA SER A 228 -19.42 9.52 -13.19
C SER A 228 -18.59 10.12 -12.05
N THR A 229 -18.29 11.42 -12.11
CA THR A 229 -17.58 12.13 -11.03
C THR A 229 -18.34 12.10 -9.70
N GLU A 230 -19.66 12.33 -9.73
CA GLU A 230 -20.50 12.23 -8.54
C GLU A 230 -20.61 10.79 -8.03
N TYR A 231 -20.63 9.81 -8.93
CA TYR A 231 -20.64 8.39 -8.58
C TYR A 231 -19.34 7.99 -7.87
N THR A 232 -18.17 8.26 -8.47
CA THR A 232 -16.86 8.01 -7.86
C THR A 232 -16.72 8.70 -6.51
N ALA A 233 -17.15 9.97 -6.39
CA ALA A 233 -17.11 10.68 -5.11
C ALA A 233 -17.95 10.00 -4.01
N LYS A 234 -19.11 9.42 -4.36
CA LYS A 234 -19.95 8.65 -3.44
C LYS A 234 -19.29 7.33 -3.04
N ILE A 235 -18.65 6.62 -3.97
CA ILE A 235 -17.88 5.41 -3.65
C ILE A 235 -16.76 5.75 -2.66
N THR A 236 -15.98 6.80 -2.96
CA THR A 236 -14.89 7.27 -2.09
C THR A 236 -15.38 7.64 -0.70
N GLU A 237 -16.53 8.32 -0.58
CA GLU A 237 -17.12 8.65 0.71
C GLU A 237 -17.46 7.38 1.51
N VAL A 238 -18.13 6.40 0.88
CA VAL A 238 -18.53 5.16 1.55
C VAL A 238 -17.32 4.35 1.99
N MET A 239 -16.37 4.11 1.07
CA MET A 239 -15.17 3.32 1.31
C MET A 239 -14.34 3.84 2.49
N ASN A 240 -14.29 5.16 2.67
CA ASN A 240 -13.48 5.80 3.71
C ASN A 240 -14.24 6.08 5.02
N ARG A 241 -15.45 5.52 5.20
CA ARG A 241 -16.21 5.65 6.45
C ARG A 241 -15.48 5.00 7.62
N LYS A 242 -15.31 5.78 8.67
CA LYS A 242 -14.57 5.41 9.90
C LYS A 242 -15.26 5.88 11.17
N ASP A 243 -16.56 6.19 11.11
CA ASP A 243 -17.33 6.52 12.30
C ASP A 243 -17.62 5.28 13.17
N ASP A 244 -17.98 5.52 14.43
CA ASP A 244 -18.23 4.50 15.44
C ASP A 244 -19.16 3.37 14.96
N LYS A 245 -20.20 3.71 14.22
CA LYS A 245 -21.18 2.74 13.73
C LYS A 245 -20.57 1.89 12.63
N THR A 246 -19.83 2.50 11.69
CA THR A 246 -19.13 1.74 10.65
C THR A 246 -18.11 0.78 11.24
N ILE A 247 -17.31 1.24 12.21
CA ILE A 247 -16.30 0.39 12.86
C ILE A 247 -16.95 -0.82 13.55
N GLU A 248 -18.09 -0.64 14.21
CA GLU A 248 -18.84 -1.74 14.84
C GLU A 248 -19.37 -2.74 13.80
N LEU A 249 -19.99 -2.26 12.72
CA LEU A 249 -20.51 -3.12 11.65
C LEU A 249 -19.39 -3.89 10.93
N VAL A 250 -18.25 -3.23 10.68
CA VAL A 250 -17.07 -3.86 10.09
C VAL A 250 -16.50 -4.93 11.04
N GLU A 251 -16.44 -4.68 12.35
CA GLU A 251 -16.00 -5.69 13.32
C GLU A 251 -16.87 -6.95 13.26
N GLU A 252 -18.20 -6.77 13.25
CA GLU A 252 -19.15 -7.88 13.14
C GLU A 252 -18.99 -8.65 11.82
N ALA A 253 -18.87 -7.93 10.70
CA ALA A 253 -18.66 -8.55 9.40
C ALA A 253 -17.35 -9.36 9.37
N LEU A 254 -16.25 -8.81 9.88
CA LEU A 254 -14.95 -9.49 9.89
C LEU A 254 -14.93 -10.72 10.81
N GLN A 255 -15.67 -10.71 11.91
CA GLN A 255 -15.83 -11.90 12.75
C GLN A 255 -16.54 -13.03 12.00
N VAL A 256 -17.57 -12.71 11.20
CA VAL A 256 -18.24 -13.72 10.35
C VAL A 256 -17.31 -14.18 9.22
N ALA A 257 -16.60 -13.26 8.57
CA ALA A 257 -15.64 -13.59 7.52
C ALA A 257 -14.56 -14.54 8.03
N LYS A 258 -13.98 -14.25 9.19
CA LYS A 258 -12.94 -15.10 9.82
C LYS A 258 -13.38 -16.56 9.98
N ASP A 259 -14.65 -16.80 10.34
CA ASP A 259 -15.20 -18.16 10.49
C ASP A 259 -15.56 -18.84 9.15
N ASN A 260 -15.52 -18.08 8.05
CA ASN A 260 -15.87 -18.51 6.70
C ASN A 260 -14.65 -18.67 5.77
N ILE A 261 -13.63 -17.82 5.87
CA ILE A 261 -12.44 -17.84 5.00
C ILE A 261 -11.46 -18.97 5.39
N TYR A 262 -10.57 -19.31 4.46
CA TYR A 262 -9.40 -20.17 4.69
C TYR A 262 -8.43 -19.54 5.70
N GLY A 263 -8.18 -18.23 5.56
CA GLY A 263 -7.35 -17.48 6.50
C GLY A 263 -7.07 -16.05 6.04
N PHE A 264 -6.45 -15.30 6.95
CA PHE A 264 -5.81 -14.02 6.63
C PHE A 264 -4.38 -14.28 6.17
N GLU A 265 -3.97 -13.64 5.07
CA GLU A 265 -2.68 -13.87 4.43
C GLU A 265 -2.11 -12.56 3.85
N VAL A 266 -0.81 -12.45 3.62
CA VAL A 266 -0.24 -11.26 2.94
C VAL A 266 0.24 -11.63 1.54
N ASP A 267 0.98 -12.73 1.44
CA ASP A 267 1.66 -13.13 0.20
C ASP A 267 1.38 -14.60 -0.20
N SER A 268 1.08 -15.48 0.77
CA SER A 268 0.92 -16.92 0.54
C SER A 268 -0.28 -17.27 -0.35
N GLY A 269 -1.27 -16.38 -0.45
CA GLY A 269 -2.45 -16.54 -1.28
C GLY A 269 -2.12 -16.79 -2.75
N LYS A 270 -1.02 -16.21 -3.25
CA LYS A 270 -0.51 -16.43 -4.62
C LYS A 270 -0.26 -17.92 -4.88
N SER A 271 0.54 -18.55 -4.02
CA SER A 271 0.82 -19.99 -4.12
C SER A 271 -0.38 -20.87 -3.76
N ASP A 272 -1.22 -20.44 -2.82
CA ASP A 272 -2.37 -21.22 -2.36
C ASP A 272 -3.43 -21.38 -3.47
N ILE A 273 -3.67 -20.35 -4.30
CA ILE A 273 -4.63 -20.45 -5.41
C ILE A 273 -4.05 -21.24 -6.59
N VAL A 274 -2.78 -21.02 -6.95
CA VAL A 274 -2.07 -21.79 -7.99
C VAL A 274 -2.15 -23.28 -7.69
N THR A 275 -1.86 -23.67 -6.45
CA THR A 275 -1.92 -25.08 -6.00
C THR A 275 -3.35 -25.63 -5.85
N GLY A 276 -4.39 -24.80 -5.94
CA GLY A 276 -5.80 -25.18 -5.81
C GLY A 276 -6.25 -25.45 -4.38
N LYS A 277 -5.54 -24.88 -3.40
CA LYS A 277 -5.86 -25.01 -1.98
C LYS A 277 -7.01 -24.08 -1.56
N ILE A 278 -7.15 -22.97 -2.28
CA ILE A 278 -8.25 -22.00 -2.20
C ILE A 278 -8.84 -21.81 -3.61
N ALA A 279 -10.10 -21.40 -3.68
CA ALA A 279 -10.81 -21.08 -4.93
C ALA A 279 -10.80 -19.57 -5.23
N ILE A 280 -10.71 -18.73 -4.19
CA ILE A 280 -10.85 -17.28 -4.29
C ILE A 280 -9.75 -16.63 -3.44
N ASN A 281 -9.06 -15.65 -4.00
CA ASN A 281 -8.06 -14.86 -3.32
C ASN A 281 -8.38 -13.37 -3.46
N PHE A 282 -8.59 -12.68 -2.34
CA PHE A 282 -8.64 -11.23 -2.32
C PHE A 282 -7.22 -10.64 -2.38
N CYS A 283 -6.85 -10.06 -3.53
CA CYS A 283 -5.49 -9.62 -3.78
C CYS A 283 -5.39 -8.30 -4.53
N TRP A 284 -4.18 -7.75 -4.57
CA TRP A 284 -3.82 -6.67 -5.49
C TRP A 284 -3.75 -7.23 -6.92
N SER A 285 -4.08 -6.41 -7.92
CA SER A 285 -4.11 -6.87 -9.31
C SER A 285 -2.75 -7.35 -9.81
N GLY A 286 -1.64 -6.77 -9.35
CA GLY A 286 -0.29 -7.24 -9.68
C GLY A 286 0.01 -8.64 -9.13
N ASP A 287 -0.42 -8.94 -7.89
CA ASP A 287 -0.37 -10.31 -7.34
C ASP A 287 -1.19 -11.29 -8.20
N ALA A 288 -2.33 -10.84 -8.72
CA ALA A 288 -3.19 -11.65 -9.58
C ALA A 288 -2.50 -11.98 -10.91
N VAL A 289 -1.89 -10.99 -11.56
CA VAL A 289 -1.13 -11.17 -12.80
C VAL A 289 -0.03 -12.20 -12.63
N TYR A 290 0.83 -11.98 -11.63
CA TYR A 290 1.92 -12.91 -11.30
C TYR A 290 1.41 -14.33 -11.07
N SER A 291 0.31 -14.47 -10.31
CA SER A 291 -0.25 -15.78 -9.99
C SER A 291 -0.92 -16.46 -11.18
N MET A 292 -1.52 -15.70 -12.10
CA MET A 292 -2.07 -16.24 -13.36
C MET A 292 -0.95 -16.84 -14.20
N ASP A 293 0.17 -16.12 -14.36
CA ASP A 293 1.33 -16.60 -15.11
C ASP A 293 1.91 -17.87 -14.48
N CYS A 294 2.12 -17.89 -13.15
CA CYS A 294 2.58 -19.08 -12.45
C CYS A 294 1.58 -20.26 -12.56
N ALA A 295 0.27 -19.99 -12.54
CA ALA A 295 -0.74 -21.05 -12.64
C ALA A 295 -0.69 -21.76 -14.00
N GLU A 296 -0.48 -21.02 -15.07
CA GLU A 296 -0.37 -21.54 -16.43
C GLU A 296 0.94 -22.32 -16.61
N GLU A 297 2.06 -21.75 -16.18
CA GLU A 297 3.39 -22.36 -16.34
C GLU A 297 3.59 -23.60 -15.48
N GLU A 298 3.14 -23.57 -14.22
CA GLU A 298 3.46 -24.61 -13.24
C GLU A 298 2.35 -25.65 -13.07
N SER A 299 1.10 -25.27 -13.35
CA SER A 299 -0.08 -26.07 -12.98
C SER A 299 -1.11 -26.27 -14.10
N ASP A 300 -0.91 -25.72 -15.31
CA ASP A 300 -1.84 -25.81 -16.45
C ASP A 300 -3.27 -25.38 -16.05
N LYS A 301 -3.35 -24.30 -15.24
CA LYS A 301 -4.60 -23.74 -14.73
C LYS A 301 -4.83 -22.34 -15.26
N TYR A 302 -6.08 -22.04 -15.56
CA TYR A 302 -6.55 -20.72 -15.94
C TYR A 302 -7.27 -20.09 -14.77
N LEU A 303 -6.69 -19.01 -14.22
CA LEU A 303 -7.29 -18.22 -13.15
C LEU A 303 -7.82 -16.90 -13.73
N ASN A 304 -8.90 -16.39 -13.17
CA ASN A 304 -9.49 -15.11 -13.58
C ASN A 304 -9.36 -14.08 -12.46
N TYR A 305 -9.46 -12.80 -12.78
CA TYR A 305 -9.47 -11.69 -11.84
C TYR A 305 -10.67 -10.78 -12.10
N VAL A 306 -11.39 -10.43 -11.04
CA VAL A 306 -12.55 -9.53 -11.12
C VAL A 306 -12.52 -8.46 -10.03
N VAL A 307 -12.85 -7.23 -10.43
CA VAL A 307 -13.11 -6.13 -9.50
C VAL A 307 -14.62 -6.12 -9.18
N PRO A 308 -15.02 -6.25 -7.90
CA PRO A 308 -16.43 -6.33 -7.52
C PRO A 308 -17.27 -5.17 -8.03
N LYS A 309 -18.52 -5.46 -8.41
CA LYS A 309 -19.44 -4.48 -9.03
C LYS A 309 -19.90 -3.36 -8.09
N GLU A 310 -19.87 -3.59 -6.78
CA GLU A 310 -20.16 -2.55 -5.79
C GLU A 310 -19.04 -1.49 -5.69
N GLY A 311 -17.91 -1.74 -6.34
CA GLY A 311 -16.71 -0.93 -6.30
C GLY A 311 -15.56 -1.58 -5.55
N SER A 312 -14.38 -0.97 -5.63
CA SER A 312 -13.19 -1.48 -4.94
C SER A 312 -12.17 -0.37 -4.68
N ASN A 313 -10.96 -0.75 -4.29
CA ASN A 313 -9.83 0.14 -4.18
C ASN A 313 -9.05 0.23 -5.50
N VAL A 314 -8.64 1.45 -5.85
CA VAL A 314 -7.49 1.71 -6.73
C VAL A 314 -6.33 2.16 -5.84
N TRP A 315 -5.22 1.42 -5.89
CA TRP A 315 -4.04 1.67 -5.06
C TRP A 315 -2.89 2.23 -5.89
N PHE A 316 -2.02 2.97 -5.20
CA PHE A 316 -0.80 3.53 -5.77
C PHE A 316 0.34 3.41 -4.78
N ASP A 317 1.52 3.10 -5.29
CA ASP A 317 2.78 3.42 -4.65
C ASP A 317 3.42 4.60 -5.37
N GLY A 318 4.00 5.53 -4.61
CA GLY A 318 4.57 6.75 -5.16
C GLY A 318 5.82 7.17 -4.42
N TRP A 319 6.81 7.61 -5.18
CA TRP A 319 8.07 8.10 -4.66
C TRP A 319 7.94 9.47 -4.02
N VAL A 320 8.40 9.59 -2.78
CA VAL A 320 8.49 10.86 -2.04
C VAL A 320 9.92 11.14 -1.62
N ILE A 321 10.25 12.42 -1.51
CA ILE A 321 11.56 12.89 -1.02
C ILE A 321 11.42 13.26 0.47
N PRO A 322 12.05 12.55 1.41
CA PRO A 322 11.97 12.87 2.84
C PRO A 322 12.65 14.21 3.17
N LYS A 323 12.27 14.83 4.29
CA LYS A 323 12.94 16.04 4.77
C LYS A 323 14.42 15.83 5.02
N ASN A 324 15.21 16.84 4.65
CA ASN A 324 16.68 16.85 4.73
C ASN A 324 17.39 15.83 3.80
N ALA A 325 16.69 15.31 2.78
CA ALA A 325 17.25 14.48 1.73
C ALA A 325 18.22 15.22 0.82
N ASN A 326 19.04 14.47 0.09
CA ASN A 326 19.72 14.92 -1.12
C ASN A 326 18.73 15.07 -2.27
N THR A 327 18.11 16.24 -2.38
CA THR A 327 17.07 16.50 -3.37
C THR A 327 17.59 16.42 -4.81
N LYS A 328 18.86 16.78 -5.07
CA LYS A 328 19.43 16.73 -6.41
C LYS A 328 19.45 15.30 -6.96
N LEU A 329 20.11 14.37 -6.27
CA LEU A 329 20.18 12.97 -6.74
C LEU A 329 18.81 12.30 -6.73
N ALA A 330 17.93 12.67 -5.80
CA ALA A 330 16.57 12.17 -5.75
C ALA A 330 15.79 12.53 -7.03
N HIS A 331 15.76 13.82 -7.43
CA HIS A 331 15.05 14.22 -8.66
C HIS A 331 15.64 13.57 -9.91
N GLU A 332 16.97 13.47 -10.02
CA GLU A 332 17.63 12.81 -11.16
C GLU A 332 17.22 11.34 -11.25
N PHE A 333 17.18 10.62 -10.13
CA PHE A 333 16.75 9.22 -10.10
C PHE A 333 15.26 9.08 -10.45
N LEU A 334 14.40 9.97 -9.93
CA LEU A 334 12.98 9.98 -10.29
C LEU A 334 12.77 10.23 -11.79
N ASN A 335 13.47 11.22 -12.35
CA ASN A 335 13.39 11.48 -13.78
C ASN A 335 13.87 10.28 -14.61
N PHE A 336 14.95 9.61 -14.17
CA PHE A 336 15.46 8.40 -14.80
C PHE A 336 14.46 7.24 -14.76
N LEU A 337 13.80 7.00 -13.62
CA LEU A 337 12.76 5.98 -13.49
C LEU A 337 11.54 6.24 -14.39
N CYS A 338 11.24 7.50 -14.68
CA CYS A 338 10.13 7.88 -15.55
C CYS A 338 10.45 7.73 -17.05
N ASP A 339 11.66 7.32 -17.43
CA ASP A 339 11.97 6.95 -18.81
C ASP A 339 11.19 5.67 -19.19
N PRO A 340 10.44 5.63 -20.31
CA PRO A 340 9.66 4.46 -20.70
C PRO A 340 10.47 3.16 -20.81
N ALA A 341 11.74 3.19 -21.20
CA ALA A 341 12.57 1.99 -21.28
C ALA A 341 12.92 1.44 -19.87
N ILE A 342 13.17 2.34 -18.92
CA ILE A 342 13.45 1.96 -17.52
C ILE A 342 12.17 1.49 -16.83
N ALA A 343 11.05 2.16 -17.05
CA ALA A 343 9.74 1.73 -16.58
C ALA A 343 9.39 0.34 -17.13
N ARG A 344 9.70 0.05 -18.40
CA ARG A 344 9.49 -1.25 -19.03
C ARG A 344 10.25 -2.37 -18.32
N LEU A 345 11.54 -2.17 -18.02
CA LEU A 345 12.34 -3.15 -17.28
C LEU A 345 11.75 -3.46 -15.90
N ASN A 346 11.36 -2.42 -15.16
CA ASN A 346 10.73 -2.60 -13.85
C ASN A 346 9.40 -3.34 -13.94
N MET A 347 8.51 -2.96 -14.87
CA MET A 347 7.23 -3.64 -15.05
C MET A 347 7.40 -5.12 -15.39
N ASN A 348 8.34 -5.45 -16.27
CA ASN A 348 8.58 -6.82 -16.70
C ASN A 348 9.06 -7.72 -15.56
N GLU A 349 9.89 -7.21 -14.65
CA GLU A 349 10.34 -7.96 -13.47
C GLU A 349 9.25 -8.09 -12.41
N ILE A 350 8.57 -6.98 -12.12
CA ILE A 350 7.69 -6.88 -10.95
C ILE A 350 6.30 -7.49 -11.25
N GLY A 351 5.88 -7.48 -12.52
CA GLY A 351 4.53 -7.91 -12.94
C GLY A 351 3.42 -6.89 -12.59
N TYR A 352 3.79 -5.70 -12.12
CA TYR A 352 2.87 -4.63 -11.73
C TYR A 352 2.81 -3.54 -12.81
N THR A 353 1.74 -2.75 -12.78
CA THR A 353 1.49 -1.73 -13.80
C THR A 353 2.15 -0.40 -13.45
N SER A 354 3.07 0.06 -14.30
CA SER A 354 3.71 1.37 -14.11
C SER A 354 2.73 2.52 -14.28
N ALA A 355 3.03 3.65 -13.63
CA ALA A 355 2.35 4.92 -13.87
C ALA A 355 2.77 5.63 -15.17
N ILE A 356 3.81 5.12 -15.85
CA ILE A 356 4.33 5.64 -17.11
C ILE A 356 3.62 5.00 -18.29
N ALA A 357 3.21 5.82 -19.24
CA ALA A 357 2.42 5.45 -20.40
C ALA A 357 3.11 5.91 -21.70
N GLY A 358 4.39 5.59 -21.87
CA GLY A 358 5.12 5.88 -23.11
C GLY A 358 4.99 4.78 -24.17
N ASP A 359 5.41 5.08 -25.41
CA ASP A 359 5.36 4.14 -26.55
C ASP A 359 5.94 2.75 -26.23
N ALA A 360 7.10 2.71 -25.55
CA ALA A 360 7.76 1.45 -25.17
C ALA A 360 6.91 0.56 -24.24
N ILE A 361 6.05 1.18 -23.41
CA ILE A 361 5.11 0.48 -22.55
C ILE A 361 3.92 -0.02 -23.37
N LEU A 362 3.35 0.81 -24.26
CA LEU A 362 2.24 0.38 -25.13
C LEU A 362 2.67 -0.76 -26.05
N GLU A 363 3.88 -0.71 -26.61
CA GLU A 363 4.47 -1.78 -27.40
C GLU A 363 4.61 -3.07 -26.58
N MET A 364 5.10 -2.99 -25.34
CA MET A 364 5.19 -4.14 -24.44
C MET A 364 3.82 -4.76 -24.14
N VAL A 365 2.80 -3.94 -23.86
CA VAL A 365 1.43 -4.41 -23.59
C VAL A 365 0.85 -5.12 -24.82
N LYS A 366 1.11 -4.61 -26.03
CA LYS A 366 0.73 -5.29 -27.28
C LYS A 366 1.47 -6.62 -27.44
N GLU A 367 2.77 -6.65 -27.18
CA GLU A 367 3.58 -7.88 -27.22
C GLU A 367 3.07 -8.95 -26.24
N TRP A 368 2.60 -8.54 -25.06
CA TRP A 368 2.08 -9.45 -24.04
C TRP A 368 0.68 -9.98 -24.34
N TYR A 369 -0.25 -9.13 -24.79
CA TYR A 369 -1.68 -9.47 -24.76
C TYR A 369 -2.38 -9.46 -26.11
N GLN A 370 -1.75 -8.94 -27.16
CA GLN A 370 -2.33 -8.94 -28.49
C GLN A 370 -1.73 -10.07 -29.33
N PRO A 371 -2.54 -11.05 -29.77
CA PRO A 371 -2.05 -12.07 -30.69
C PRO A 371 -1.59 -11.43 -32.02
N GLU A 372 -0.64 -12.09 -32.69
CA GLU A 372 -0.21 -11.66 -34.03
C GLU A 372 -1.36 -11.84 -35.03
N LEU A 373 -2.05 -10.74 -35.35
CA LEU A 373 -3.23 -10.70 -36.21
C LEU A 373 -3.04 -9.73 -37.38
N THR A 374 -3.61 -10.08 -38.52
CA THR A 374 -3.83 -9.16 -39.64
C THR A 374 -5.11 -8.33 -39.46
N ASP A 375 -5.22 -7.19 -40.14
CA ASP A 375 -6.43 -6.36 -40.11
C ASP A 375 -7.71 -7.15 -40.50
N GLU A 376 -7.59 -8.12 -41.41
CA GLU A 376 -8.72 -8.99 -41.80
C GLU A 376 -9.13 -9.93 -40.66
N GLU A 377 -8.16 -10.48 -39.93
CA GLU A 377 -8.41 -11.35 -38.76
C GLU A 377 -9.01 -10.58 -37.59
N ILE A 378 -8.52 -9.35 -37.33
CA ILE A 378 -9.11 -8.45 -36.34
C ILE A 378 -10.58 -8.17 -36.69
N ALA A 379 -10.85 -7.74 -37.92
CA ALA A 379 -12.22 -7.44 -38.35
C ALA A 379 -13.15 -8.66 -38.24
N GLN A 380 -12.66 -9.84 -38.63
CA GLN A 380 -13.43 -11.07 -38.53
C GLN A 380 -13.66 -11.51 -37.07
N GLY A 381 -12.65 -11.39 -36.22
CA GLY A 381 -12.71 -11.74 -34.79
C GLY A 381 -13.64 -10.82 -34.00
N LEU A 382 -13.67 -9.54 -34.34
CA LEU A 382 -14.65 -8.61 -33.77
C LEU A 382 -16.07 -8.92 -34.26
N GLU A 383 -16.25 -9.26 -35.54
CA GLU A 383 -17.58 -9.58 -36.10
C GLU A 383 -18.16 -10.89 -35.52
N ASN A 384 -17.33 -11.90 -35.29
CA ASN A 384 -17.75 -13.19 -34.78
C ASN A 384 -17.72 -13.31 -33.24
N GLY A 385 -17.19 -12.30 -32.55
CA GLY A 385 -17.08 -12.24 -31.09
C GLY A 385 -15.98 -13.10 -30.48
N THR A 386 -14.93 -13.45 -31.23
CA THR A 386 -13.73 -14.12 -30.69
C THR A 386 -12.62 -13.14 -30.30
N LEU A 387 -12.74 -11.86 -30.67
CA LEU A 387 -11.85 -10.79 -30.21
C LEU A 387 -12.67 -9.69 -29.54
N TYR A 388 -12.03 -9.07 -28.56
CA TYR A 388 -12.53 -7.91 -27.84
C TYR A 388 -11.64 -6.71 -28.12
N GLU A 389 -12.25 -5.55 -28.25
CA GLU A 389 -11.56 -4.27 -28.31
C GLU A 389 -11.38 -3.74 -26.88
N TRP A 390 -10.14 -3.56 -26.44
CA TRP A 390 -9.83 -3.04 -25.12
C TRP A 390 -9.15 -1.68 -25.26
N ASP A 391 -9.88 -0.61 -24.89
CA ASP A 391 -9.45 0.77 -25.08
C ASP A 391 -8.65 1.27 -23.87
N LEU A 392 -7.36 1.51 -24.09
CA LEU A 392 -6.42 2.04 -23.10
C LEU A 392 -6.09 3.52 -23.36
N THR A 393 -6.85 4.20 -24.22
CA THR A 393 -6.59 5.61 -24.58
C THR A 393 -6.70 6.52 -23.36
N TYR A 394 -7.59 6.22 -22.41
CA TYR A 394 -7.67 6.95 -21.14
C TYR A 394 -6.33 6.93 -20.36
N PHE A 395 -5.56 5.84 -20.51
CA PHE A 395 -4.31 5.62 -19.80
C PHE A 395 -3.09 6.16 -20.55
N PHE A 396 -3.01 5.94 -21.87
CA PHE A 396 -1.85 6.36 -22.69
C PHE A 396 -1.97 7.78 -23.25
N GLY A 397 -3.20 8.26 -23.44
CA GLY A 397 -3.49 9.55 -24.02
C GLY A 397 -3.06 9.71 -25.47
N ASP A 398 -3.53 10.80 -26.08
CA ASP A 398 -3.28 11.12 -27.50
C ASP A 398 -1.81 11.47 -27.81
N SER A 399 -0.98 11.71 -26.78
CA SER A 399 0.44 12.04 -26.95
C SER A 399 1.29 10.87 -27.44
N VAL A 400 0.81 9.65 -27.24
CA VAL A 400 1.44 8.39 -27.66
C VAL A 400 0.86 7.98 -29.01
N GLN A 401 -0.46 7.80 -29.06
CA GLN A 401 -1.20 7.40 -30.26
C GLN A 401 -2.63 7.97 -30.18
N GLU A 402 -3.24 8.29 -31.33
CA GLU A 402 -4.62 8.79 -31.40
C GLU A 402 -5.65 7.81 -30.80
N SER A 403 -5.33 6.50 -30.80
CA SER A 403 -6.05 5.48 -30.03
C SER A 403 -5.08 4.40 -29.58
N ALA A 404 -5.16 4.04 -28.30
CA ALA A 404 -4.37 2.97 -27.69
C ALA A 404 -5.24 1.74 -27.48
N ILE A 405 -5.53 1.03 -28.57
CA ILE A 405 -6.38 -0.15 -28.58
C ILE A 405 -5.55 -1.43 -28.54
N ILE A 406 -5.96 -2.37 -27.68
CA ILE A 406 -5.47 -3.74 -27.64
C ILE A 406 -6.60 -4.66 -28.10
N TYR A 407 -6.31 -5.55 -29.05
CA TYR A 407 -7.24 -6.60 -29.45
C TYR A 407 -6.88 -7.89 -28.72
N THR A 408 -7.80 -8.45 -27.95
CA THR A 408 -7.52 -9.64 -27.12
C THR A 408 -8.60 -10.71 -27.27
N GLU A 409 -8.23 -11.96 -27.09
CA GLU A 409 -9.14 -13.11 -27.04
C GLU A 409 -9.63 -13.40 -25.60
N GLU A 410 -8.99 -12.80 -24.59
CA GLU A 410 -9.21 -13.10 -23.18
C GLU A 410 -9.63 -11.84 -22.39
N LEU A 411 -10.74 -11.93 -21.66
CA LEU A 411 -11.19 -10.93 -20.67
C LEU A 411 -11.10 -11.53 -19.26
N ASP A 412 -11.12 -10.67 -18.25
CA ASP A 412 -11.00 -11.02 -16.82
C ASP A 412 -9.66 -11.68 -16.45
N ARG A 413 -8.61 -11.29 -17.17
CA ARG A 413 -7.28 -11.90 -17.17
C ARG A 413 -6.18 -10.84 -16.97
N GLN A 414 -4.93 -11.16 -17.26
CA GLN A 414 -3.76 -10.31 -17.00
C GLN A 414 -3.94 -8.87 -17.53
N LEU A 415 -4.41 -8.71 -18.77
CA LEU A 415 -4.64 -7.39 -19.39
C LEU A 415 -5.65 -6.55 -18.59
N THR A 416 -6.83 -7.09 -18.31
CA THR A 416 -7.91 -6.36 -17.62
C THR A 416 -7.62 -6.15 -16.13
N ALA A 417 -6.78 -7.00 -15.53
CA ALA A 417 -6.29 -6.82 -14.16
C ALA A 417 -5.29 -5.64 -14.06
N GLN A 418 -4.37 -5.51 -15.04
CA GLN A 418 -3.39 -4.42 -15.09
C GLN A 418 -4.00 -3.11 -15.55
N TYR A 419 -4.84 -3.18 -16.59
CA TYR A 419 -5.46 -2.04 -17.23
C TYR A 419 -6.98 -2.22 -17.23
N PRO A 420 -7.65 -1.99 -16.09
CA PRO A 420 -9.11 -2.01 -16.03
C PRO A 420 -9.71 -0.98 -16.98
N ASP A 421 -10.94 -1.20 -17.42
CA ASP A 421 -11.67 -0.23 -18.23
C ASP A 421 -12.15 0.98 -17.41
N GLU A 422 -12.58 2.03 -18.09
CA GLU A 422 -13.10 3.23 -17.44
C GLU A 422 -14.31 2.92 -16.53
N GLU A 423 -15.17 1.97 -16.89
CA GLU A 423 -16.32 1.55 -16.08
C GLU A 423 -15.88 0.95 -14.74
N THR A 424 -14.82 0.17 -14.74
CA THR A 424 -14.21 -0.39 -13.53
C THR A 424 -13.47 0.66 -12.72
N ILE A 425 -12.82 1.63 -13.38
CA ILE A 425 -12.10 2.70 -12.69
C ILE A 425 -13.04 3.63 -11.94
N ILE A 426 -14.16 4.04 -12.54
CA ILE A 426 -15.08 4.99 -11.90
C ILE A 426 -15.75 4.43 -10.64
N LYS A 427 -15.79 3.10 -10.48
CA LYS A 427 -16.24 2.42 -9.25
C LYS A 427 -15.11 2.11 -8.28
N CYS A 428 -13.87 2.48 -8.57
CA CYS A 428 -12.75 2.34 -7.65
C CYS A 428 -12.46 3.65 -6.91
N ALA A 429 -11.98 3.53 -5.67
CA ALA A 429 -11.65 4.67 -4.83
C ALA A 429 -10.29 4.50 -4.13
N ILE A 430 -9.67 5.62 -3.80
CA ILE A 430 -8.39 5.66 -3.09
C ILE A 430 -8.64 5.58 -1.58
N MET A 431 -7.76 4.86 -0.88
CA MET A 431 -7.81 4.79 0.59
C MET A 431 -7.29 6.09 1.22
N GLU A 432 -8.04 6.64 2.16
CA GLU A 432 -7.61 7.75 2.99
C GLU A 432 -6.89 7.27 4.26
N ASP A 433 -5.97 8.10 4.78
CA ASP A 433 -5.44 7.88 6.12
C ASP A 433 -6.58 7.90 7.16
N PHE A 434 -6.57 6.92 8.07
CA PHE A 434 -7.55 6.85 9.16
C PHE A 434 -7.46 8.02 10.14
N GLY A 435 -6.33 8.73 10.18
CA GLY A 435 -6.15 9.91 11.01
C GLY A 435 -6.35 9.59 12.50
N GLU A 436 -7.24 10.34 13.15
CA GLU A 436 -7.51 10.19 14.60
C GLU A 436 -8.15 8.84 14.96
N GLU A 437 -8.86 8.20 14.02
CA GLU A 437 -9.53 6.91 14.24
C GLU A 437 -8.59 5.70 14.11
N ASN A 438 -7.33 5.92 13.72
CA ASN A 438 -6.38 4.83 13.46
C ASN A 438 -6.22 3.88 14.67
N GLU A 439 -6.08 4.41 15.89
CA GLU A 439 -5.94 3.57 17.09
C GLU A 439 -7.17 2.70 17.32
N LYS A 440 -8.36 3.27 17.16
CA LYS A 440 -9.64 2.56 17.32
C LYS A 440 -9.82 1.44 16.31
N ILE A 441 -9.44 1.68 15.05
CA ILE A 441 -9.53 0.65 14.00
C ILE A 441 -8.50 -0.45 14.23
N LEU A 442 -7.28 -0.12 14.69
CA LEU A 442 -6.29 -1.14 15.06
C LEU A 442 -6.77 -2.01 16.25
N GLU A 443 -7.42 -1.41 17.24
CA GLU A 443 -8.04 -2.18 18.33
C GLU A 443 -9.18 -3.07 17.85
N MET A 444 -10.02 -2.57 16.94
CA MET A 444 -11.08 -3.36 16.29
C MET A 444 -10.48 -4.55 15.54
N TRP A 445 -9.46 -4.32 14.71
CA TRP A 445 -8.77 -5.37 13.96
C TRP A 445 -8.24 -6.48 14.88
N ALA A 446 -7.59 -6.10 15.98
CA ALA A 446 -7.10 -7.04 16.97
C ALA A 446 -8.22 -7.89 17.60
N ARG A 447 -9.41 -7.31 17.82
CA ARG A 447 -10.59 -8.05 18.31
C ARG A 447 -11.18 -8.97 17.24
N ALA A 448 -11.35 -8.48 16.01
CA ALA A 448 -11.89 -9.25 14.89
C ALA A 448 -11.05 -10.49 14.58
N LYS A 449 -9.72 -10.38 14.64
CA LYS A 449 -8.79 -11.51 14.49
C LYS A 449 -8.70 -12.43 15.71
N SER A 450 -9.12 -11.98 16.90
CA SER A 450 -9.02 -12.79 18.11
C SER A 450 -10.04 -13.92 18.13
N ASP A 451 -9.69 -15.08 18.67
CA ASP A 451 -10.70 -16.09 19.01
C ASP A 451 -11.46 -15.61 20.24
N GLN A 452 -12.80 -15.61 20.18
CA GLN A 452 -13.58 -15.31 21.36
C GLN A 452 -13.27 -16.35 22.45
N VAL A 453 -12.64 -15.91 23.54
CA VAL A 453 -12.38 -16.76 24.69
C VAL A 453 -13.72 -17.27 25.20
N PRO A 454 -13.96 -18.60 25.19
CA PRO A 454 -15.26 -19.14 25.55
C PRO A 454 -15.68 -18.71 26.96
N ILE A 455 -16.98 -18.44 27.16
CA ILE A 455 -17.52 -18.03 28.46
C ILE A 455 -17.08 -18.97 29.61
N TRP A 456 -16.92 -20.27 29.32
CA TRP A 456 -16.45 -21.25 30.31
C TRP A 456 -15.01 -20.97 30.79
N ALA A 457 -14.14 -20.45 29.94
CA ALA A 457 -12.77 -20.11 30.29
C ALA A 457 -12.74 -18.87 31.21
N TRP A 458 -13.60 -17.88 30.97
CA TRP A 458 -13.79 -16.74 31.89
C TRP A 458 -14.36 -17.17 33.24
N ILE A 459 -15.36 -18.06 33.25
CA ILE A 459 -15.89 -18.66 34.48
C ILE A 459 -14.79 -19.40 35.23
N PHE A 460 -13.96 -20.18 34.52
CA PHE A 460 -12.85 -20.92 35.11
C PHE A 460 -11.80 -19.98 35.74
N ILE A 461 -11.38 -18.93 35.03
CA ILE A 461 -10.46 -17.90 35.56
C ILE A 461 -11.06 -17.25 36.81
N GLY A 462 -12.35 -16.88 36.77
CA GLY A 462 -13.06 -16.33 37.93
C GLY A 462 -13.07 -17.27 39.13
N LEU A 463 -13.30 -18.57 38.92
CA LEU A 463 -13.26 -19.60 39.96
C LEU A 463 -11.86 -19.79 40.55
N VAL A 464 -10.81 -19.73 39.72
CA VAL A 464 -9.41 -19.82 40.17
C VAL A 464 -9.04 -18.61 41.04
N ILE A 465 -9.43 -17.40 40.64
CA ILE A 465 -9.18 -16.18 41.42
C ILE A 465 -9.94 -16.23 42.77
N LEU A 466 -11.21 -16.63 42.77
CA LEU A 466 -12.02 -16.83 43.98
C LEU A 466 -11.44 -17.91 44.91
N GLY A 467 -11.00 -19.04 44.34
CA GLY A 467 -10.35 -20.13 45.07
C GLY A 467 -9.01 -19.72 45.68
N GLY A 468 -8.19 -18.96 44.95
CA GLY A 468 -6.94 -18.40 45.44
C GLY A 468 -7.16 -17.38 46.56
N GLY A 469 -8.13 -16.48 46.40
CA GLY A 469 -8.51 -15.50 47.41
C GLY A 469 -9.04 -16.13 48.71
N THR A 470 -9.87 -17.17 48.61
CA THR A 470 -10.35 -17.93 49.77
C THR A 470 -9.24 -18.72 50.46
N MET A 471 -8.35 -19.38 49.72
CA MET A 471 -7.17 -20.03 50.31
C MET A 471 -6.26 -19.04 51.03
N PHE A 472 -6.03 -17.86 50.46
CA PHE A 472 -5.24 -16.81 51.08
C PHE A 472 -5.89 -16.30 52.38
N ALA A 473 -7.20 -16.06 52.38
CA ALA A 473 -7.95 -15.65 53.56
C ALA A 473 -7.91 -16.72 54.67
N VAL A 474 -8.13 -17.99 54.33
CA VAL A 474 -8.06 -19.12 55.27
C VAL A 474 -6.65 -19.26 55.86
N ASN A 475 -5.61 -19.15 55.03
CA ASN A 475 -4.22 -19.18 55.53
C ASN A 475 -3.92 -18.00 56.47
N LYS A 476 -4.44 -16.81 56.18
CA LYS A 476 -4.27 -15.63 57.03
C LYS A 476 -4.97 -15.80 58.39
N VAL A 477 -6.19 -16.33 58.39
CA VAL A 477 -6.95 -16.65 59.61
C VAL A 477 -6.25 -17.75 60.41
N ASN A 478 -5.84 -18.85 59.77
CA ASN A 478 -5.12 -19.95 60.43
C ASN A 478 -3.80 -19.50 61.03
N LYS A 479 -3.05 -18.62 60.35
CA LYS A 479 -1.83 -18.00 60.87
C LYS A 479 -2.13 -17.12 62.09
N HIS A 480 -3.22 -16.33 62.05
CA HIS A 480 -3.64 -15.50 63.17
C HIS A 480 -4.06 -16.34 64.39
N VAL A 481 -4.84 -17.41 64.19
CA VAL A 481 -5.26 -18.34 65.25
C VAL A 481 -4.05 -19.09 65.85
N ARG A 482 -3.12 -19.55 65.01
CA ARG A 482 -1.88 -20.19 65.45
C ARG A 482 -1.04 -19.24 66.32
N ASN A 483 -0.92 -17.98 65.92
CA ASN A 483 -0.19 -16.97 66.70
C ASN A 483 -0.87 -16.67 68.04
N LYS A 484 -2.21 -16.58 68.10
CA LYS A 484 -2.96 -16.45 69.36
C LYS A 484 -2.75 -17.65 70.29
N ARG A 485 -2.78 -18.88 69.77
CA ARG A 485 -2.52 -20.11 70.55
C ARG A 485 -1.09 -20.14 71.10
N ILE A 486 -0.10 -19.65 70.35
CA ILE A 486 1.29 -19.54 70.81
C ILE A 486 1.40 -18.51 71.94
N GLN A 487 0.71 -17.36 71.84
CA GLN A 487 0.69 -16.34 72.90
C GLN A 487 0.01 -16.85 74.19
N GLN A 488 -1.13 -17.55 74.09
CA GLN A 488 -1.79 -18.16 75.25
C GLN A 488 -0.92 -19.24 75.91
N LYS A 489 -0.21 -20.08 75.14
CA LYS A 489 0.72 -21.06 75.70
C LYS A 489 1.90 -20.41 76.43
N LYS A 490 2.36 -19.24 75.98
CA LYS A 490 3.41 -18.46 76.69
C LYS A 490 2.89 -17.81 77.97
N GLN A 491 1.62 -17.40 78.02
CA GLN A 491 1.00 -16.85 79.23
C GLN A 491 0.71 -17.91 80.30
N ASN A 492 0.41 -19.15 79.91
CA ASN A 492 0.16 -20.26 80.85
C ASN A 492 1.45 -20.99 81.31
N ALA A 493 2.63 -20.55 80.87
CA ALA A 493 3.93 -21.10 81.24
C ALA A 493 4.70 -20.21 82.23
N HIS A 494 4.06 -19.14 82.71
CA HIS A 494 4.43 -18.34 83.88
C HIS A 494 3.42 -18.62 84.98
#